data_AF-A0A972CYR4-F1
#
_entry.id   AF-A0A972CYR4-F1
#
_cell.length_a   1.000
_cell.length_b   1.000
_cell.length_c   1.000
_cell.angle_alpha   90.00
_cell.angle_beta   90.00
_cell.angle_gamma   90.00
#
_symmetry.space_group_name_H-M   'P 1'
#
loop_
_entity.id
_entity.type
_entity.pdbx_description
1 polymer ?
#
loop_
_entity_poly.entity_id
_entity_poly.type
_entity_poly.pdbx_seq_one_letter_code
_entity_poly.pdbx_strand_id
1 'polypeptide(L)'
;MNIGTITCIVMAVMFLIFSIIFGLLKEKGAILISGFNSISKEKREKYDKSKMSKDMRNLFFVWCILFVIGGVLSHFISQHIAIVFFMVWLILFFREVHFDTEKAFGKYKL
;
A
#
# COMPACT_ATOMS: atom_id res chain seq x y z
N MET A 1 -9.83 19.85 18.29
CA MET A 1 -9.90 18.70 17.38
C MET A 1 -8.49 18.40 16.90
N ASN A 2 -7.94 17.21 17.18
CA ASN A 2 -6.56 16.87 16.77
C ASN A 2 -6.55 16.47 15.29
N ILE A 3 -6.23 17.42 14.41
CA ILE A 3 -6.24 17.23 12.97
C ILE A 3 -5.26 16.12 12.59
N GLY A 4 -4.07 16.09 13.19
CA GLY A 4 -3.07 15.04 12.97
C GLY A 4 -3.64 13.63 13.23
N THR A 5 -4.30 13.43 14.37
CA THR A 5 -4.98 12.16 14.68
C THR A 5 -6.04 11.81 13.65
N ILE A 6 -6.91 12.75 13.27
CA ILE A 6 -7.98 12.50 12.29
C ILE A 6 -7.39 12.11 10.95
N THR A 7 -6.42 12.86 10.45
CA THR A 7 -5.78 12.60 9.16
C THR A 7 -5.09 11.22 9.17
N CYS A 8 -4.38 10.86 10.24
CA CYS A 8 -3.79 9.52 10.37
C CYS A 8 -4.85 8.41 10.39
N ILE A 9 -5.97 8.57 11.11
CA ILE A 9 -7.05 7.58 11.14
C ILE A 9 -7.67 7.39 9.76
N VAL A 10 -7.95 8.49 9.04
CA VAL A 10 -8.49 8.43 7.67
C VAL A 10 -7.55 7.65 6.75
N MET A 11 -6.25 7.91 6.81
CA MET A 11 -5.25 7.16 6.04
C MET A 11 -5.18 5.68 6.43
N ALA A 12 -5.22 5.38 7.72
CA ALA A 12 -5.21 4.00 8.21
C ALA A 12 -6.42 3.21 7.71
N VAL A 13 -7.63 3.79 7.81
CA VAL A 13 -8.87 3.16 7.31
C VAL A 13 -8.79 2.94 5.80
N MET A 14 -8.32 3.92 5.04
CA MET A 14 -8.14 3.79 3.59
C MET A 14 -7.21 2.61 3.23
N PHE A 15 -6.05 2.50 3.88
CA PHE A 15 -5.12 1.39 3.62
C PHE A 15 -5.63 0.05 4.13
N LEU A 16 -6.39 0.03 5.23
CA LEU A 16 -7.07 -1.18 5.69
C LEU A 16 -8.06 -1.69 4.65
N ILE A 17 -8.87 -0.80 4.06
CA ILE A 17 -9.81 -1.14 2.99
C ILE A 17 -9.07 -1.74 1.80
N PHE A 18 -7.98 -1.11 1.33
CA PHE A 18 -7.18 -1.67 0.24
C PHE A 18 -6.58 -3.03 0.59
N SER A 19 -6.04 -3.20 1.79
CA SER A 19 -5.53 -4.49 2.26
C SER A 19 -6.62 -5.58 2.23
N ILE A 20 -7.81 -5.28 2.75
CA ILE A 20 -8.95 -6.20 2.73
C ILE A 20 -9.35 -6.54 1.29
N ILE A 21 -9.44 -5.56 0.39
CA ILE A 21 -9.77 -5.77 -1.03
C ILE A 21 -8.78 -6.76 -1.67
N PHE A 22 -7.46 -6.55 -1.52
CA PHE A 22 -6.46 -7.48 -2.06
C PHE A 22 -6.53 -8.87 -1.41
N GLY A 23 -6.79 -8.93 -0.09
CA GLY A 23 -7.00 -10.19 0.63
C GLY A 23 -8.20 -10.99 0.12
N LEU A 24 -9.32 -10.33 -0.19
CA LEU A 24 -10.53 -10.95 -0.72
C LEU A 24 -10.39 -11.35 -2.19
N LEU A 25 -9.77 -10.50 -3.02
CA LEU A 25 -9.60 -10.75 -4.45
C LEU A 25 -8.52 -11.79 -4.78
N LYS A 26 -7.58 -12.06 -3.86
CA LYS A 26 -6.45 -12.98 -4.08
C LYS A 26 -5.76 -12.67 -5.40
N GLU A 27 -5.43 -13.65 -6.24
CA GLU A 27 -4.79 -13.44 -7.55
C GLU A 27 -5.51 -12.43 -8.46
N LYS A 28 -6.85 -12.32 -8.37
CA LYS A 28 -7.61 -11.36 -9.18
C LYS A 28 -7.28 -9.93 -8.80
N GLY A 29 -6.84 -9.69 -7.56
CA GLY A 29 -6.42 -8.39 -7.06
C GLY A 29 -5.21 -7.81 -7.79
N ALA A 30 -4.38 -8.66 -8.42
CA ALA A 30 -3.24 -8.18 -9.21
C ALA A 30 -3.67 -7.20 -10.32
N ILE A 31 -4.90 -7.28 -10.83
CA ILE A 31 -5.43 -6.35 -11.84
C ILE A 31 -5.60 -4.92 -11.33
N LEU A 32 -5.67 -4.73 -10.01
CA LEU A 32 -5.79 -3.40 -9.40
C LEU A 32 -4.42 -2.71 -9.28
N ILE A 33 -3.32 -3.44 -9.53
CA ILE A 33 -1.98 -2.87 -9.47
C ILE A 33 -1.75 -2.04 -10.73
N SER A 34 -1.52 -0.74 -10.53
CA SER A 34 -1.22 0.19 -11.61
C SER A 34 -0.04 -0.30 -12.44
N GLY A 35 -0.10 -0.12 -13.76
CA GLY A 35 0.88 -0.63 -14.71
C GLY A 35 0.65 -2.10 -15.10
N PHE A 36 0.34 -2.98 -14.14
CA PHE A 36 0.02 -4.38 -14.46
C PHE A 36 -1.29 -4.49 -15.27
N ASN A 37 -2.27 -3.64 -14.95
CA ASN A 37 -3.52 -3.51 -15.68
C ASN A 37 -3.39 -3.02 -17.13
N SER A 38 -2.19 -2.57 -17.53
CA SER A 38 -1.89 -2.11 -18.89
C SER A 38 -1.16 -3.18 -19.71
N ILE A 39 -0.65 -4.24 -19.08
CA ILE A 39 -0.02 -5.39 -19.76
C ILE A 39 -1.10 -6.22 -20.47
N SER A 40 -0.83 -6.82 -21.64
CA SER A 40 -1.82 -7.68 -22.32
C SER A 40 -2.13 -8.94 -21.50
N LYS A 41 -3.34 -9.48 -21.62
CA LYS A 41 -3.76 -10.68 -20.85
C LYS A 41 -2.78 -11.86 -21.01
N GLU A 42 -2.33 -12.13 -22.23
CA GLU A 42 -1.35 -13.18 -22.53
C GLU A 42 -0.02 -12.98 -21.80
N LYS A 43 0.49 -11.74 -21.74
CA LYS A 43 1.72 -11.44 -21.00
C LYS A 43 1.54 -11.55 -19.49
N ARG A 44 0.36 -11.25 -18.95
CA ARG A 44 0.06 -11.36 -17.50
C ARG A 44 0.09 -12.79 -16.98
N GLU A 45 -0.20 -13.78 -17.82
CA GLU A 45 -0.14 -15.20 -17.42
C GLU A 45 1.28 -15.68 -17.11
N LYS A 46 2.31 -14.92 -17.50
CA LYS A 46 3.72 -15.20 -17.18
C LYS A 46 4.15 -14.70 -15.79
N TYR A 47 3.20 -14.24 -14.96
CA TYR A 47 3.46 -13.68 -13.64
C TYR A 47 2.68 -14.39 -12.54
N ASP A 48 3.29 -14.52 -11.36
CA ASP A 48 2.65 -14.99 -10.13
C ASP A 48 1.73 -13.89 -9.55
N LYS A 49 0.52 -13.84 -10.10
CA LYS A 49 -0.57 -12.94 -9.68
C LYS A 49 -0.94 -13.12 -8.20
N SER A 50 -0.80 -14.33 -7.66
CA SER A 50 -1.10 -14.64 -6.26
C SER A 50 -0.11 -13.95 -5.33
N LYS A 51 1.18 -14.06 -5.62
CA LYS A 51 2.25 -13.39 -4.88
C LYS A 51 2.16 -11.87 -5.01
N MET A 52 1.92 -11.35 -6.22
CA MET A 52 1.71 -9.90 -6.43
C MET A 52 0.60 -9.33 -5.55
N SER A 53 -0.54 -10.01 -5.50
CA SER A 53 -1.68 -9.56 -4.70
C SER A 53 -1.39 -9.65 -3.19
N LYS A 54 -0.72 -10.72 -2.73
CA LYS A 54 -0.30 -10.87 -1.34
C LYS A 54 0.69 -9.79 -0.92
N ASP A 55 1.67 -9.46 -1.77
CA ASP A 55 2.66 -8.41 -1.48
C ASP A 55 1.98 -7.04 -1.37
N MET A 56 1.05 -6.70 -2.28
CA MET A 56 0.28 -5.46 -2.19
C MET A 56 -0.61 -5.39 -0.96
N ARG A 57 -1.31 -6.49 -0.61
CA ARG A 57 -2.09 -6.59 0.63
C ARG A 57 -1.21 -6.27 1.84
N ASN A 58 -0.06 -6.94 1.94
CA ASN A 58 0.85 -6.79 3.07
C ASN A 58 1.43 -5.37 3.12
N LEU A 59 1.76 -4.78 1.97
CA LEU A 59 2.23 -3.40 1.88
C LEU A 59 1.20 -2.40 2.42
N PHE A 60 -0.05 -2.50 1.98
CA PHE A 60 -1.14 -1.66 2.50
C PHE A 60 -1.38 -1.90 3.99
N PHE A 61 -1.28 -3.15 4.47
CA PHE A 61 -1.41 -3.43 5.90
C PHE A 61 -0.30 -2.81 6.74
N VAL A 62 0.94 -2.83 6.25
CA VAL A 62 2.08 -2.15 6.89
C VAL A 62 1.84 -0.64 6.96
N TRP A 63 1.36 -0.02 5.88
CA TRP A 63 1.01 1.40 5.89
C TRP A 63 -0.18 1.71 6.81
N CYS A 64 -1.17 0.81 6.92
CA CYS A 64 -2.24 0.93 7.91
C CYS A 64 -1.66 0.99 9.33
N ILE A 65 -0.79 0.03 9.71
CA ILE A 65 -0.15 0.01 11.03
C ILE A 65 0.66 1.29 11.28
N LEU A 66 1.43 1.73 10.29
CA LEU A 66 2.20 2.98 10.35
C LEU A 66 1.30 4.16 10.73
N PHE A 67 0.14 4.32 10.07
CA PHE A 67 -0.78 5.42 10.35
C PHE A 67 -1.62 5.23 11.64
N VAL A 68 -1.88 4.00 12.08
CA VAL A 68 -2.46 3.74 13.41
C VAL A 68 -1.52 4.26 14.50
N ILE A 69 -0.23 3.89 14.42
CA ILE A 69 0.80 4.37 15.36
C ILE A 69 0.89 5.91 15.28
N GLY A 70 0.92 6.47 14.07
CA GLY A 70 0.94 7.92 13.86
C GLY A 70 -0.26 8.63 14.49
N GLY A 71 -1.46 8.04 14.41
CA GLY A 71 -2.68 8.58 15.01
C GLY A 71 -2.65 8.57 16.54
N VAL A 72 -2.18 7.45 17.13
CA VAL A 72 -2.00 7.30 18.58
C VAL A 72 -0.98 8.33 19.09
N LEU A 73 0.21 8.41 18.49
CA LEU A 73 1.24 9.36 18.93
C LEU A 73 0.82 10.81 18.72
N SER A 74 0.12 11.11 17.62
CA SER A 74 -0.42 12.45 17.38
C SER A 74 -1.43 12.86 18.45
N HIS A 75 -2.22 11.91 18.96
CA HIS A 75 -3.22 12.15 19.99
C HIS A 75 -2.57 12.47 21.35
N PHE A 76 -1.58 11.68 21.76
CA PHE A 76 -0.99 11.76 23.10
C PHE A 76 0.19 12.74 23.24
N ILE A 77 0.91 13.04 22.15
CA ILE A 77 2.15 13.82 22.22
C ILE A 77 1.98 15.18 21.51
N SER A 78 1.77 15.18 20.19
CA SER A 78 1.60 16.41 19.40
C SER A 78 1.05 16.09 18.02
N GLN A 79 0.07 16.88 17.55
CA GLN A 79 -0.51 16.73 16.22
C GLN A 79 0.52 16.82 15.07
N HIS A 80 1.65 17.48 15.28
CA HIS A 80 2.71 17.66 14.27
C HIS A 80 3.46 16.37 13.98
N ILE A 81 3.37 15.36 14.86
CA ILE A 81 3.96 14.03 14.62
C ILE A 81 3.37 13.39 13.36
N ALA A 82 2.11 13.67 13.02
CA ALA A 82 1.52 13.22 11.77
C ALA A 82 2.39 13.57 10.54
N ILE A 83 3.01 14.75 10.52
CA ILE A 83 3.90 15.18 9.42
C ILE A 83 5.07 14.21 9.26
N VAL A 84 5.68 13.75 10.36
CA VAL A 84 6.78 12.77 10.34
C VAL A 84 6.30 11.45 9.76
N PHE A 85 5.13 10.96 10.17
CA PHE A 85 4.57 9.72 9.64
C PHE A 85 4.23 9.81 8.15
N PHE A 86 3.76 10.97 7.68
CA PHE A 86 3.56 11.23 6.25
C PHE A 86 4.88 11.24 5.48
N MET A 87 5.94 11.87 6.01
CA MET A 87 7.27 11.84 5.39
C MET A 87 7.82 10.41 5.30
N VAL A 88 7.72 9.63 6.38
CA VAL A 88 8.12 8.21 6.38
C VAL A 88 7.32 7.42 5.36
N TRP A 89 5.99 7.59 5.32
CA TRP A 89 5.14 6.93 4.34
C TRP A 89 5.52 7.30 2.91
N LEU A 90 5.79 8.57 2.61
CA LEU A 90 6.22 9.02 1.27
C LEU A 90 7.54 8.38 0.85
N ILE A 91 8.52 8.31 1.76
CA ILE A 91 9.80 7.63 1.49
C ILE A 91 9.56 6.14 1.19
N LEU A 92 8.73 5.46 1.99
CA LEU A 92 8.37 4.06 1.76
C LEU A 92 7.60 3.88 0.45
N PHE A 93 6.70 4.81 0.11
CA PHE A 93 5.92 4.78 -1.12
C PHE A 93 6.85 4.79 -2.35
N PHE A 94 7.78 5.74 -2.43
CA PHE A 94 8.73 5.80 -3.55
C PHE A 94 9.73 4.65 -3.57
N ARG A 95 10.02 4.03 -2.41
CA ARG A 95 10.87 2.83 -2.34
C ARG A 95 10.18 1.59 -2.88
N GLU A 96 8.89 1.42 -2.60
CA GLU A 96 8.16 0.18 -2.94
C GLU A 96 7.46 0.28 -4.31
N VAL A 97 6.94 1.46 -4.64
CA VAL A 97 6.16 1.70 -5.86
C VAL A 97 7.08 2.19 -6.98
N HIS A 98 7.38 1.29 -7.92
CA HIS A 98 8.18 1.58 -9.09
C HIS A 98 7.28 1.79 -10.32
N PHE A 99 7.55 2.85 -11.10
CA PHE A 99 6.84 3.11 -12.35
C PHE A 99 7.37 2.26 -13.53
N ASP A 100 8.62 1.80 -13.44
CA ASP A 100 9.21 0.91 -14.43
C ASP A 100 8.65 -0.51 -14.25
N THR A 101 8.10 -1.07 -15.33
CA THR A 101 7.40 -2.36 -15.29
C THR A 101 8.32 -3.54 -15.01
N GLU A 102 9.58 -3.51 -15.46
CA GLU A 102 10.55 -4.56 -15.16
C GLU A 102 10.97 -4.50 -13.69
N LYS A 103 11.26 -3.31 -13.16
CA LYS A 103 11.56 -3.15 -11.73
C LYS A 103 10.38 -3.50 -10.84
N ALA A 104 9.16 -3.13 -11.25
CA ALA A 104 7.93 -3.37 -10.49
C ALA A 104 7.52 -4.85 -10.50
N PHE A 105 7.59 -5.51 -11.66
CA PHE A 105 6.98 -6.83 -11.85
C PHE A 105 7.96 -7.96 -12.08
N GLY A 106 9.24 -7.69 -12.39
CA GLY A 106 10.24 -8.70 -12.72
C GLY A 106 10.40 -9.78 -11.65
N LYS A 107 10.30 -9.41 -10.36
CA LYS A 107 10.39 -10.34 -9.22
C LYS A 107 9.22 -11.34 -9.09
N TYR A 108 8.19 -11.20 -9.93
CA TYR A 108 7.01 -12.06 -9.96
C TYR A 108 6.90 -12.87 -11.25
N LYS A 109 7.88 -12.82 -12.16
CA LYS A 109 7.88 -13.71 -13.34
C LYS A 109 7.91 -15.18 -12.88
N LEU A 110 7.11 -16.03 -13.54
CA LEU A 110 7.07 -17.48 -13.32
C LEU A 110 8.32 -18.17 -13.84
#